data_AF-A0A4Y1ZB94-F1
#
_entry.id   AF-A0A4Y1ZB94-F1
#
_cell.length_a   1.000
_cell.length_b   1.000
_cell.length_c   1.000
_cell.angle_alpha   90.00
_cell.angle_beta   90.00
_cell.angle_gamma   90.00
#
_symmetry.space_group_name_H-M   'P 1'
#
loop_
_entity.id
_entity.type
_entity.pdbx_description
1 polymer ?
#
loop_
_entity_poly.entity_id
_entity_poly.type
_entity_poly.pdbx_seq_one_letter_code
_entity_poly.pdbx_strand_id
1 'polypeptide(L)' 'MAQLKSANLSIKKPLAPVYLLFGAQDFLIQLMKKNLTSEALSEEERDFNLSRYDLTESPLEHAIEDAETIPFSGKRKL' A
#
# COMPACT_ATOMS: atom_id res chain seq x y z
N MET A 1 21.75 -17.24 18.49
CA MET A 1 21.96 -16.02 17.67
C MET A 1 20.93 -16.06 16.54
N ALA A 2 19.92 -15.20 16.58
CA ALA A 2 18.90 -15.15 15.53
C ALA A 2 19.55 -14.56 14.27
N GLN A 3 19.58 -15.34 13.18
CA GLN A 3 20.00 -14.83 11.88
C GLN A 3 19.09 -13.67 11.48
N LEU A 4 19.68 -12.50 11.25
CA LEU A 4 18.97 -11.38 10.64
C LEU A 4 18.61 -11.83 9.22
N LYS A 5 17.39 -12.35 9.04
CA LYS A 5 16.85 -12.59 7.71
C LYS A 5 16.94 -11.27 6.95
N SER A 6 17.72 -11.24 5.88
CA SER A 6 17.74 -10.11 4.97
C SER A 6 16.30 -9.73 4.64
N ALA A 7 15.95 -8.45 4.79
CA ALA A 7 14.59 -7.99 4.54
C ALA A 7 14.20 -8.36 3.11
N ASN A 8 13.27 -9.29 2.96
CA ASN A 8 12.76 -9.68 1.65
C ASN A 8 11.80 -8.59 1.18
N LEU A 9 12.30 -7.65 0.39
CA LEU A 9 11.57 -6.51 -0.16
C LEU A 9 10.89 -6.85 -1.50
N SER A 10 10.68 -8.14 -1.79
CA SER A 10 10.11 -8.59 -3.05
C SER A 10 8.59 -8.56 -3.00
N ILE A 11 7.97 -7.94 -4.00
CA ILE A 11 6.52 -7.96 -4.19
C ILE A 11 6.15 -9.22 -4.98
N LYS A 12 5.38 -10.11 -4.37
CA LYS A 12 4.92 -11.34 -5.04
C LYS A 12 3.72 -11.05 -5.94
N LYS A 13 3.62 -11.78 -7.05
CA LYS A 13 2.46 -11.77 -7.95
C LYS A 13 1.68 -13.09 -7.81
N PRO A 14 0.34 -13.07 -7.80
CA PRO A 14 -0.52 -11.87 -7.84
C PRO A 14 -0.40 -11.05 -6.55
N LEU A 15 -0.67 -9.74 -6.65
CA LEU A 15 -0.64 -8.84 -5.49
C LEU A 15 -1.62 -9.32 -4.42
N ALA A 16 -1.15 -9.41 -3.19
CA ALA A 16 -1.97 -9.66 -2.02
C ALA A 16 -2.94 -8.47 -1.76
N PRO A 17 -4.10 -8.71 -1.13
CA PRO A 17 -5.06 -7.65 -0.83
C PRO A 17 -4.64 -6.74 0.33
N VAL A 18 -3.78 -7.22 1.24
CA VAL A 18 -3.36 -6.48 2.44
C VAL A 18 -1.86 -6.61 2.64
N TYR A 19 -1.21 -5.49 2.93
CA TYR A 19 0.22 -5.41 3.27
C TYR A 19 0.40 -4.64 4.58
N LEU A 20 1.24 -5.15 5.47
CA LEU A 20 1.68 -4.44 6.68
C LEU A 20 3.14 -4.02 6.51
N LEU A 21 3.38 -2.71 6.38
CA LEU A 21 4.72 -2.13 6.39
C LEU A 21 4.99 -1.57 7.79
N PHE A 22 5.89 -2.19 8.54
CA PHE A 22 6.19 -1.81 9.91
C PHE A 22 7.68 -1.95 10.23
N GLY A 23 8.19 -1.09 11.10
CA GLY A 23 9.58 -1.08 11.56
C GLY A 23 10.10 0.33 11.78
N ALA A 24 11.36 0.44 12.22
CA ALA A 24 12.00 1.73 12.52
C ALA A 24 12.67 2.40 11.31
N GLN A 25 12.63 1.77 10.14
CA GLN A 25 13.33 2.21 8.93
C GLN A 25 12.35 2.86 7.94
N ASP A 26 12.05 4.13 8.16
CA ASP A 26 11.09 4.91 7.35
C ASP A 26 11.43 4.87 5.86
N PHE A 27 12.72 4.95 5.51
CA PHE A 27 13.17 4.87 4.12
C PHE A 27 12.67 3.59 3.42
N LEU A 28 12.75 2.43 4.10
CA LEU A 28 12.29 1.17 3.53
C LEU A 28 10.77 1.12 3.40
N ILE A 29 10.04 1.68 4.36
CA ILE A 29 8.58 1.78 4.31
C ILE A 29 8.15 2.66 3.12
N GLN A 30 8.78 3.82 2.95
CA GLN A 30 8.46 4.70 1.82
C GLN A 30 8.83 4.09 0.47
N LEU A 31 9.98 3.39 0.39
CA LEU A 31 10.41 2.67 -0.81
C LEU A 31 9.41 1.58 -1.19
N MET A 32 9.00 0.74 -0.22
CA MET A 32 8.03 -0.33 -0.45
C MET A 32 6.66 0.21 -0.84
N LYS A 33 6.21 1.29 -0.19
CA LYS A 33 4.96 1.97 -0.55
C LYS A 33 4.98 2.42 -2.00
N LYS A 34 6.05 3.11 -2.44
CA LYS A 34 6.22 3.55 -3.83
C LYS A 34 6.20 2.38 -4.82
N ASN A 35 6.91 1.30 -4.51
CA ASN A 35 6.98 0.13 -5.36
C ASN A 35 5.62 -0.58 -5.48
N LEU A 36 4.89 -0.74 -4.36
CA LEU A 36 3.55 -1.32 -4.35
C LEU A 36 2.57 -0.48 -5.16
N THR A 37 2.54 0.83 -4.97
CA THR A 37 1.68 1.74 -5.74
C THR A 37 1.99 1.66 -7.24
N SER A 38 3.27 1.55 -7.61
CA SER A 38 3.67 1.50 -9.02
C SER A 38 3.39 0.16 -9.70
N GLU A 39 3.35 -0.93 -8.94
CA GLU A 39 2.94 -2.24 -9.44
C GLU A 39 1.41 -2.39 -9.47
N ALA A 40 0.69 -1.71 -8.58
CA ALA A 40 -0.77 -1.81 -8.47
C ALA A 40 -1.54 -0.89 -9.42
N LEU A 41 -1.04 0.33 -9.65
CA LEU A 41 -1.74 1.41 -10.36
C LEU A 41 -0.80 2.09 -11.37
N SER A 42 -1.33 2.37 -12.57
CA SER A 42 -0.66 3.27 -13.51
C SER A 42 -0.59 4.70 -12.96
N GLU A 43 0.13 5.59 -13.64
CA GLU A 43 0.22 6.98 -13.19
C GLU A 43 -1.14 7.69 -13.28
N GLU A 44 -1.90 7.42 -14.34
CA GLU A 44 -3.22 8.00 -14.60
C GLU A 44 -4.30 7.47 -13.63
N GLU A 45 -4.17 6.22 -13.17
CA GLU A 45 -5.12 5.63 -12.22
C GLU A 45 -4.96 6.22 -10.81
N ARG A 46 -3.80 6.76 -10.44
CA ARG A 46 -3.51 7.21 -9.06
C ARG A 46 -4.38 8.35 -8.60
N ASP A 47 -4.78 9.25 -9.50
CA ASP A 47 -5.59 10.42 -9.13
C ASP A 47 -6.96 10.02 -8.55
N PHE A 48 -7.47 8.84 -8.94
CA PHE A 48 -8.81 8.37 -8.54
C PHE A 48 -8.77 7.09 -7.70
N ASN A 49 -7.71 6.29 -7.82
CA ASN A 49 -7.63 4.96 -7.22
C ASN A 49 -6.55 4.85 -6.14
N LEU A 50 -5.86 5.94 -5.78
CA LEU A 50 -4.93 5.97 -4.65
C LEU A 50 -5.44 6.91 -3.56
N SER A 51 -5.74 6.36 -2.39
CA SER A 51 -6.14 7.12 -1.21
C SER A 51 -5.08 7.02 -0.12
N ARG A 52 -4.90 8.10 0.65
CA ARG A 52 -3.95 8.12 1.76
C ARG A 52 -4.57 8.77 2.98
N TYR A 53 -4.53 8.04 4.09
CA TYR A 53 -5.09 8.47 5.36
C TYR A 53 -3.99 8.56 6.42
N ASP A 54 -4.00 9.63 7.19
CA ASP A 54 -3.31 9.71 8.48
C ASP A 54 -4.32 9.37 9.57
N LEU A 55 -4.14 8.24 10.24
CA LEU A 55 -5.08 7.76 11.26
C LEU A 55 -5.02 8.55 12.57
N THR A 56 -4.11 9.53 12.70
CA THR A 56 -4.12 10.50 13.80
C THR A 56 -5.09 11.65 13.54
N GLU A 57 -5.44 11.90 12.27
CA GLU A 57 -6.35 12.97 11.85
C GLU A 57 -7.68 12.42 11.33
N SER A 58 -7.66 11.24 10.71
CA SER A 58 -8.80 10.59 10.06
C SER A 58 -9.23 9.33 10.82
N PRO A 59 -10.54 9.16 11.08
CA PRO A 59 -11.08 7.90 11.60
C PRO A 59 -10.72 6.71 10.70
N LEU A 60 -10.48 5.55 11.32
CA LEU A 60 -10.17 4.30 10.63
C LEU A 60 -11.32 3.88 9.71
N GLU A 61 -12.56 4.13 10.12
CA GLU A 61 -13.77 3.79 9.39
C GLU A 61 -13.75 4.36 7.97
N HIS A 62 -13.30 5.59 7.78
CA HIS A 62 -13.23 6.20 6.45
C HIS A 62 -12.26 5.47 5.51
N ALA A 63 -11.12 5.00 6.01
CA ALA A 63 -10.15 4.27 5.21
C ALA A 63 -10.68 2.87 4.82
N ILE A 64 -11.46 2.24 5.71
CA ILE A 64 -12.11 0.96 5.45
C ILE A 64 -13.22 1.12 4.41
N GLU A 65 -14.11 2.10 4.60
CA GLU A 65 -15.20 2.38 3.66
C GLU A 65 -14.66 2.64 2.25
N ASP A 66 -13.59 3.43 2.12
CA ASP A 66 -12.97 3.70 0.82
C ASP A 66 -12.38 2.45 0.16
N ALA A 67 -11.77 1.55 0.95
CA ALA A 67 -11.23 0.28 0.47
C ALA A 67 -12.33 -0.72 0.01
N GLU A 68 -13.57 -0.58 0.50
CA GLU A 68 -14.72 -1.36 0.07
C GLU A 68 -15.38 -0.82 -1.21
N THR A 69 -15.02 0.40 -1.64
CA THR A 69 -15.53 0.96 -2.89
C THR A 69 -14.89 0.33 -4.14
N ILE A 70 -15.63 0.38 -5.24
CA ILE A 70 -15.18 -0.13 -6.53
C ILE A 70 -14.15 0.85 -7.14
N PRO A 71 -13.04 0.36 -7.75
CA PRO A 71 -12.10 1.20 -8.47
C PRO A 71 -12.75 2.00 -9.61
N PHE A 72 -12.32 3.25 -9.80
CA PHE A 72 -12.74 4.10 -10.90
C PHE A 72 -11.99 3.74 -12.18
N SER A 73 -12.72 3.18 -13.17
CA SER A 73 -12.19 2.81 -14.50
C SER A 73 -10.87 2.03 -14.47
N GLY A 74 -10.69 1.12 -13.51
CA GLY A 74 -9.46 0.36 -13.28
C GLY A 74 -9.72 -1.01 -12.65
N LYS A 75 -8.66 -1.79 -12.42
CA LYS A 75 -8.77 -3.13 -11.79
C LYS A 75 -8.57 -3.11 -10.28
N ARG A 76 -7.97 -2.07 -9.73
CA ARG A 76 -7.52 -2.00 -8.32
C ARG A 76 -7.67 -0.58 -7.79
N LYS A 77 -7.85 -0.49 -6.48
CA LYS A 77 -7.80 0.71 -5.67
C LYS A 77 -6.84 0.43 -4.49
N LEU A 78 -6.10 1.44 -4.07
CA LEU A 78 -5.03 1.34 -3.08
C LEU A 78 -5.11 2.46 -2.04
#